data_AF-A0A372QQN3-F1
#
_entry.id   AF-A0A372QQN3-F1
#
_cell.length_a   1.000
_cell.length_b   1.000
_cell.length_c   1.000
_cell.angle_alpha   90.00
_cell.angle_beta   90.00
_cell.angle_gamma   90.00
#
_symmetry.space_group_name_H-M   'P 1'
#
loop_
_entity.id
_entity.type
_entity.pdbx_description
1 polymer ?
#
loop_
_entity_poly.entity_id
_entity_poly.type
_entity_poly.pdbx_seq_one_letter_code
_entity_poly.pdbx_strand_id
1 'polypeptide(L)' 'LEQLFEKKENYDVIVQVGEEPKVQEIYAHSIILCCHSNYFRSNLKEKKDGKFIFKKSNVPSKILENIFR' A
#
# COMPACT_ATOMS: atom_id res chain seq x y z
N LEU A 1 -0.28 -10.06 11.93
CA LEU A 1 -0.35 -8.94 10.97
C LEU A 1 -0.72 -9.45 9.59
N GLU A 2 -0.12 -10.56 9.13
CA GLU A 2 -0.46 -11.20 7.86
C GLU A 2 -1.98 -11.42 7.64
N GLN A 3 -2.72 -11.88 8.66
CA GLN A 3 -4.18 -12.02 8.56
C GLN A 3 -4.92 -10.69 8.29
N LEU A 4 -4.43 -9.56 8.80
CA LEU A 4 -5.03 -8.24 8.52
C LEU A 4 -4.86 -7.88 7.04
N PHE A 5 -3.70 -8.20 6.47
CA PHE A 5 -3.41 -7.99 5.06
C PHE A 5 -4.26 -8.92 4.18
N GLU A 6 -4.27 -10.22 4.47
CA GLU A 6 -5.01 -11.22 3.70
C GLU A 6 -6.53 -10.99 3.73
N LYS A 7 -7.09 -10.65 4.90
CA LYS A 7 -8.53 -10.36 5.05
C LYS A 7 -8.91 -8.93 4.70
N LYS A 8 -7.92 -8.07 4.42
CA LYS A 8 -8.10 -6.63 4.17
C LYS A 8 -8.90 -5.95 5.29
N GLU A 9 -8.64 -6.31 6.54
CA GLU A 9 -9.29 -5.72 7.71
C GLU A 9 -8.63 -4.39 8.07
N ASN A 10 -9.42 -3.32 8.27
CA ASN A 10 -8.94 -2.01 8.75
C ASN A 10 -7.79 -1.38 7.93
N TYR A 11 -7.71 -1.68 6.62
CA TYR A 11 -6.71 -1.04 5.76
C TYR A 11 -6.97 0.46 5.62
N ASP A 12 -5.90 1.24 5.56
CA ASP A 12 -5.94 2.69 5.37
C ASP A 12 -5.01 3.18 4.26
N VAL A 13 -4.36 2.26 3.53
CA VAL A 13 -3.54 2.54 2.34
C VAL A 13 -4.06 1.71 1.16
N ILE A 14 -4.26 2.38 0.02
CA ILE A 14 -4.50 1.74 -1.29
C ILE A 14 -3.28 2.03 -2.15
N VAL A 15 -2.58 0.97 -2.55
CA VAL A 15 -1.42 1.03 -3.42
C VAL A 15 -1.84 0.69 -4.84
N GLN A 16 -1.72 1.65 -5.75
CA GLN A 16 -2.03 1.48 -7.17
C GLN A 16 -0.74 1.17 -7.92
N VAL A 17 -0.69 -0.01 -8.52
CA VAL A 17 0.50 -0.56 -9.20
C VAL A 17 0.22 -0.74 -10.69
N GLY A 18 1.21 -0.39 -11.51
CA GLY A 18 1.10 -0.50 -12.96
C GLY A 18 0.64 0.81 -13.61
N GLU A 19 0.33 0.72 -14.90
CA GLU A 19 -0.10 1.84 -15.74
C GLU A 19 -1.38 1.46 -16.47
N GLU A 20 -2.20 2.46 -16.83
CA GLU A 20 -3.42 2.24 -17.57
C GLU A 20 -3.14 1.50 -18.90
N PRO A 21 -3.99 0.53 -19.29
CA PRO A 21 -5.24 0.11 -18.65
C PRO A 21 -5.08 -0.98 -17.58
N LYS A 22 -3.86 -1.40 -17.24
CA LYS A 22 -3.57 -2.55 -16.36
C LYS A 22 -3.11 -2.11 -14.97
N VAL A 23 -3.93 -1.31 -14.29
CA VAL A 23 -3.69 -0.90 -12.90
C VAL A 23 -4.23 -1.96 -11.94
N GLN A 24 -3.43 -2.35 -10.95
CA GLN A 24 -3.82 -3.24 -9.86
C GLN A 24 -3.85 -2.47 -8.54
N GLU A 25 -4.74 -2.86 -7.64
CA GLU A 25 -4.84 -2.28 -6.29
C GLU A 25 -4.41 -3.29 -5.23
N ILE A 26 -3.56 -2.84 -4.31
CA ILE A 26 -3.14 -3.58 -3.12
C ILE A 26 -3.57 -2.80 -1.89
N TYR A 27 -4.12 -3.48 -0.89
CA TYR A 27 -4.66 -2.86 0.32
C TYR A 27 -3.73 -3.15 1.50
N ALA A 28 -3.26 -2.10 2.18
CA ALA A 28 -2.23 -2.21 3.21
C ALA A 28 -2.49 -1.25 4.40
N HIS A 29 -1.64 -1.35 5.41
CA HIS A 29 -1.76 -0.58 6.66
C HIS A 29 -0.59 0.37 6.82
N SER A 30 -0.87 1.67 6.91
CA SER A 30 0.13 2.73 7.00
C SER A 30 1.08 2.52 8.17
N ILE A 31 0.58 2.01 9.30
CA ILE A 31 1.40 1.73 10.49
C ILE A 31 2.47 0.67 10.22
N ILE A 32 2.12 -0.42 9.51
CA ILE A 32 3.06 -1.49 9.15
C ILE A 32 4.11 -0.93 8.19
N LEU A 33 3.68 -0.22 7.15
CA LEU A 33 4.57 0.40 6.16
C LEU A 33 5.54 1.40 6.80
N CYS A 34 5.06 2.27 7.70
CA CYS A 34 5.87 3.27 8.39
C CYS A 34 6.81 2.68 9.44
N CYS A 35 6.56 1.46 9.91
CA CYS A 35 7.48 0.69 10.75
C CYS A 35 8.58 0.04 9.92
N HIS A 36 8.25 -0.47 8.72
CA HIS A 36 9.22 -1.14 7.84
C HIS A 36 10.15 -0.18 7.09
N SER A 37 9.71 1.05 6.80
CA SER A 37 10.55 2.00 6.06
C SER A 37 10.22 3.47 6.32
N ASN A 38 11.26 4.27 6.54
CA ASN A 38 11.17 5.74 6.57
C ASN A 38 10.68 6.33 5.24
N TYR A 39 10.82 5.59 4.13
CA TYR A 39 10.26 5.98 2.84
C TYR A 39 8.74 6.14 2.94
N PHE A 40 8.01 5.14 3.45
CA PHE A 40 6.56 5.23 3.57
C PHE A 40 6.13 6.30 4.59
N ARG A 41 6.84 6.40 5.72
CA ARG A 41 6.60 7.47 6.69
C ARG A 41 6.69 8.87 6.08
N SER A 42 7.60 9.07 5.12
CA SER A 42 7.80 10.35 4.46
C SER A 42 6.87 10.58 3.27
N ASN A 43 6.30 9.53 2.67
CA ASN A 43 5.52 9.62 1.44
C ASN A 43 4.00 9.44 1.64
N LEU A 44 3.56 8.87 2.77
CA LEU A 44 2.14 8.77 3.13
C LEU A 44 1.69 10.05 3.85
N LYS A 45 1.44 11.13 3.09
CA LYS A 45 1.10 12.45 3.66
C LYS A 45 -0.38 12.80 3.58
N GLU A 46 -1.01 12.53 2.44
CA GLU A 46 -2.37 12.97 2.16
C GLU A 46 -3.34 11.80 2.10
N LYS A 47 -4.47 11.96 2.79
CA LYS A 47 -5.59 11.03 2.74
C LYS A 47 -6.68 11.59 1.84
N LYS A 48 -7.21 10.74 0.96
CA LYS A 48 -8.44 10.97 0.23
C LYS A 48 -9.51 10.02 0.77
N ASP A 49 -10.66 10.57 1.17
CA ASP A 49 -11.77 9.80 1.73
C ASP A 49 -11.35 8.88 2.90
N GLY A 50 -10.47 9.38 3.77
CA GLY A 50 -9.96 8.68 4.95
C GLY A 50 -8.82 7.67 4.69
N LYS A 51 -8.38 7.49 3.44
CA LYS A 51 -7.34 6.53 3.05
C LYS A 51 -6.19 7.20 2.31
N PHE A 52 -4.98 6.69 2.49
CA PHE A 52 -3.83 7.08 1.66
C PHE A 52 -3.93 6.41 0.30
N ILE A 53 -3.71 7.18 -0.77
CA ILE A 53 -3.56 6.65 -2.13
C ILE A 53 -2.09 6.75 -2.51
N PHE A 54 -1.43 5.60 -2.67
CA PHE A 54 -0.02 5.53 -3.01
C PHE A 54 0.14 4.93 -4.41
N LYS A 55 0.64 5.72 -5.37
CA LYS A 55 0.80 5.28 -6.76
C LYS A 55 2.24 4.88 -7.02
N LYS A 56 2.45 3.69 -7.59
CA LYS A 56 3.76 3.23 -8.02
C LYS A 56 3.69 2.55 -9.38
N SER A 57 4.14 3.25 -10.42
CA SER A 57 4.55 2.60 -11.66
C SER A 57 5.94 1.96 -11.47
N ASN A 58 6.19 0.82 -12.12
CA ASN A 58 7.50 0.14 -12.21
C ASN A 58 7.92 -0.79 -11.06
N VAL A 59 7.01 -1.31 -10.24
CA VAL A 59 7.36 -2.40 -9.30
C VAL A 59 6.35 -3.54 -9.45
N PRO A 60 6.78 -4.79 -9.67
CA PRO A 60 5.89 -5.94 -9.68
C PRO A 60 5.09 -6.06 -8.37
N SER A 61 3.78 -6.28 -8.46
CA SER A 61 2.85 -6.39 -7.32
C SER A 61 3.36 -7.39 -6.28
N LYS A 62 3.89 -8.54 -6.74
CA LYS A 62 4.42 -9.60 -5.88
C LYS A 62 5.59 -9.16 -4.98
N ILE A 63 6.42 -8.21 -5.44
CA ILE A 63 7.52 -7.67 -4.62
C ILE A 63 6.94 -6.78 -3.52
N LEU A 64 5.91 -5.99 -3.85
CA LEU A 64 5.25 -5.10 -2.90
C LEU A 64 4.47 -5.87 -1.84
N GLU A 65 3.79 -6.97 -2.20
CA GLU A 65 3.07 -7.82 -1.24
C GLU A 65 3.97 -8.34 -0.12
N ASN A 66 5.22 -8.71 -0.42
CA ASN A 66 6.17 -9.14 0.62
C ASN A 66 6.56 -8.02 1.59
N ILE A 67 6.51 -6.76 1.16
CA ILE A 67 6.80 -5.59 2.00
C ILE A 67 5.59 -5.23 2.88
N PHE A 68 4.38 -5.58 2.41
CA PHE A 68 3.10 -5.17 2.99
C PHE A 68 2.48 -6.21 3.95
N ARG A 69 2.98 -7.46 3.93
CA ARG A 69 2.68 -8.50 4.93
C ARG A 69 3.42 -8.22 6.25
#